data_AF-A0A842YMZ7-F1
#
_entry.id   AF-A0A842YMZ7-F1
#
_cell.length_a   1.000
_cell.length_b   1.000
_cell.length_c   1.000
_cell.angle_alpha   90.00
_cell.angle_beta   90.00
_cell.angle_gamma   90.00
#
_symmetry.space_group_name_H-M   'P 1'
#
loop_
_entity.id
_entity.type
_entity.pdbx_description
1 polymer ?
#
loop_
_entity_poly.entity_id
_entity_poly.type
_entity_poly.pdbx_seq_one_letter_code
_entity_poly.pdbx_strand_id
1 'polypeptide(L)'
;MGAEPVKVDAASKYRKKIHTKAYYRKKVYKRKHVRAYRRTSRDVGASYHRVTSQYVESVGRCSCSLHTDYAEHRSIFRNHCPFCGRDGVLRYEEGPTCPEGMWVCSHCDADFCLVHGKSHTSRARYLTRY
;
A
#
# COMPACT_ATOMS: atom_id res chain seq x y z
N MET A 1 1.85 62.79 -19.50
CA MET A 1 2.25 61.39 -19.75
C MET A 1 3.39 61.05 -18.81
N GLY A 2 3.25 60.02 -17.99
CA GLY A 2 4.32 59.59 -17.08
C GLY A 2 3.80 58.52 -16.13
N ALA A 3 3.59 57.31 -16.64
CA ALA A 3 3.32 56.16 -15.78
C ALA A 3 4.61 55.82 -15.03
N GLU A 4 4.63 56.01 -13.70
CA GLU A 4 5.74 55.56 -12.86
C GLU A 4 5.87 54.04 -12.92
N PRO A 5 7.10 53.50 -13.01
CA PRO A 5 7.32 52.07 -13.05
C PRO A 5 6.95 51.45 -11.69
N VAL A 6 5.95 50.58 -11.68
CA VAL A 6 5.57 49.77 -10.51
C VAL A 6 6.79 48.98 -10.06
N LYS A 7 7.41 49.42 -8.96
CA LYS A 7 8.50 48.71 -8.28
C LYS A 7 7.91 47.42 -7.70
N VAL A 8 7.94 46.36 -8.50
CA VAL A 8 7.63 45.02 -8.02
C VAL A 8 8.69 44.62 -6.99
N ASP A 9 8.32 44.75 -5.71
CA ASP A 9 9.20 44.52 -4.56
C ASP A 9 9.98 43.22 -4.70
N ALA A 10 11.31 43.31 -4.56
CA ALA A 10 12.24 42.18 -4.70
C ALA A 10 11.83 40.97 -3.82
N ALA A 11 11.19 41.23 -2.67
CA ALA A 11 10.63 40.22 -1.77
C ALA A 11 9.49 39.39 -2.41
N SER A 12 8.65 40.00 -3.24
CA SER A 12 7.55 39.32 -3.97
C SER A 12 8.09 38.40 -5.06
N LYS A 13 9.07 38.87 -5.85
CA LYS A 13 9.79 38.05 -6.84
C LYS A 13 10.54 36.88 -6.19
N TYR A 14 11.16 37.12 -5.03
CA TYR A 14 11.87 36.09 -4.26
C TYR A 14 10.93 35.03 -3.69
N ARG A 15 9.80 35.42 -3.07
CA ARG A 15 8.75 34.51 -2.61
C ARG A 15 8.17 33.64 -3.73
N LYS A 16 7.88 34.23 -4.90
CA LYS A 16 7.43 33.48 -6.08
C LYS A 16 8.47 32.42 -6.48
N LYS A 17 9.76 32.78 -6.62
CA LYS A 17 10.84 31.83 -6.94
C LYS A 17 10.93 30.66 -5.95
N ILE A 18 10.78 30.92 -4.64
CA ILE A 18 10.78 29.85 -3.62
C ILE A 18 9.57 28.91 -3.82
N HIS A 19 8.37 29.46 -4.01
CA HIS A 19 7.17 28.65 -4.24
C HIS A 19 7.30 27.78 -5.49
N THR A 20 7.83 28.32 -6.59
CA THR A 20 8.06 27.54 -7.81
C THR A 20 9.09 26.43 -7.56
N LYS A 21 10.19 26.73 -6.86
CA LYS A 21 11.23 25.73 -6.54
C LYS A 21 10.71 24.61 -5.62
N ALA A 22 9.87 24.96 -4.63
CA ALA A 22 9.20 24.00 -3.75
C ALA A 22 8.20 23.12 -4.51
N TYR A 23 7.40 23.70 -5.41
CA TYR A 23 6.48 22.97 -6.29
C TYR A 23 7.24 21.96 -7.17
N TYR A 24 8.32 22.39 -7.82
CA TYR A 24 9.14 21.51 -8.66
C TYR A 24 9.81 20.40 -7.84
N ARG A 25 10.32 20.69 -6.63
CA ARG A 25 10.86 19.66 -5.72
C ARG A 25 9.80 18.62 -5.33
N LYS A 26 8.58 19.04 -4.95
CA LYS A 26 7.46 18.13 -4.66
C LYS A 26 7.10 17.27 -5.88
N LYS A 27 7.06 17.86 -7.08
CA LYS A 27 6.73 17.14 -8.33
C LYS A 27 7.81 16.11 -8.70
N VAL A 28 9.08 16.44 -8.56
CA VAL A 28 10.20 15.51 -8.78
C VAL A 28 10.19 14.38 -7.73
N TYR A 29 9.92 14.70 -6.46
CA TYR A 29 9.79 13.69 -5.40
C TYR A 29 8.66 12.71 -5.68
N LYS A 30 7.48 13.20 -6.07
CA LYS A 30 6.36 12.35 -6.52
C LYS A 30 6.74 11.45 -7.69
N ARG A 31 7.45 11.97 -8.70
CA ARG A 31 7.91 11.17 -9.86
C ARG A 31 8.91 10.08 -9.47
N LYS A 32 9.85 10.38 -8.57
CA LYS A 32 10.79 9.38 -8.03
C LYS A 32 10.05 8.27 -7.27
N HIS A 33 9.05 8.63 -6.47
CA HIS A 33 8.17 7.68 -5.78
C HIS A 33 7.41 6.76 -6.76
N VAL A 34 6.79 7.31 -7.80
CA VAL A 34 6.10 6.52 -8.84
C VAL A 34 7.04 5.57 -9.58
N ARG A 35 8.28 5.98 -9.83
CA ARG A 35 9.29 5.13 -10.51
C ARG A 35 9.81 4.02 -9.60
N ALA A 36 9.99 4.31 -8.30
CA ALA A 36 10.30 3.30 -7.29
C ALA A 36 9.17 2.28 -7.21
N TYR A 37 7.92 2.75 -7.10
CA TYR A 37 6.70 1.92 -7.10
C TYR A 37 6.66 0.93 -8.27
N ARG A 38 6.90 1.38 -9.51
CA ARG A 38 6.92 0.50 -10.69
C ARG A 38 8.03 -0.56 -10.68
N ARG A 39 9.13 -0.29 -9.98
CA ARG A 39 10.28 -1.20 -9.92
C ARG A 39 10.09 -2.21 -8.79
N THR A 40 9.58 -1.76 -7.65
CA THR A 40 9.29 -2.60 -6.49
C THR A 40 8.08 -3.48 -6.74
N SER A 41 7.00 -2.99 -7.37
CA SER A 41 5.77 -3.76 -7.65
C SER A 41 5.96 -5.01 -8.52
N ARG A 42 7.16 -5.27 -9.04
CA ARG A 42 7.51 -6.53 -9.72
C ARG A 42 7.90 -7.65 -8.76
N ASP A 43 8.22 -7.31 -7.52
CA ASP A 43 8.66 -8.24 -6.49
C ASP A 43 7.65 -8.35 -5.33
N VAL A 44 6.38 -8.01 -5.55
CA VAL A 44 5.27 -8.33 -4.62
C VAL A 44 4.78 -9.75 -4.89
N GLY A 45 4.19 -10.39 -3.89
CA GLY A 45 3.71 -11.77 -4.02
C GLY A 45 4.02 -12.62 -2.80
N ALA A 46 3.36 -13.78 -2.72
CA ALA A 46 3.74 -14.83 -1.80
C ALA A 46 4.92 -15.63 -2.40
N SER A 47 6.02 -15.75 -1.67
CA SER A 47 7.03 -16.78 -1.93
C SER A 47 6.63 -18.13 -1.35
N TYR A 48 5.84 -18.10 -0.27
CA TYR A 48 5.30 -19.27 0.40
C TYR A 48 3.91 -18.95 0.94
N HIS A 49 3.00 -19.93 0.87
CA HIS A 49 1.73 -19.87 1.57
C HIS A 49 1.31 -21.28 2.01
N ARG A 50 0.59 -21.34 3.12
CA ARG A 50 -0.01 -22.57 3.65
C ARG A 50 -1.36 -22.26 4.25
N VAL A 51 -2.33 -23.12 3.94
CA VAL A 51 -3.67 -23.06 4.50
C VAL A 51 -3.91 -24.34 5.29
N THR A 52 -4.37 -24.19 6.53
CA THR A 52 -4.84 -25.29 7.38
C THR A 52 -6.22 -24.93 7.94
N SER A 53 -6.92 -25.87 8.57
CA SER A 53 -8.21 -25.58 9.21
C SER A 53 -8.11 -24.59 10.37
N GLN A 54 -6.93 -24.46 11.01
CA GLN A 54 -6.72 -23.63 12.20
C GLN A 54 -6.06 -22.29 11.90
N TYR A 55 -5.11 -22.27 10.95
CA TYR A 55 -4.34 -21.09 10.60
C TYR A 55 -4.01 -21.01 9.11
N VAL A 56 -3.73 -19.79 8.67
CA VAL A 56 -3.11 -19.48 7.38
C VAL A 56 -1.75 -18.85 7.63
N GLU A 57 -0.77 -19.25 6.83
CA GLU A 57 0.60 -18.77 6.91
C GLU A 57 1.06 -18.30 5.55
N SER A 58 1.82 -17.22 5.52
CA SER A 58 2.46 -16.73 4.31
C SER A 58 3.85 -16.19 4.60
N VAL A 59 4.69 -16.26 3.58
CA VAL A 59 5.90 -15.47 3.45
C VAL A 59 5.78 -14.71 2.13
N GLY A 60 5.93 -13.39 2.16
CA GLY A 60 5.76 -12.59 0.96
C GLY A 60 6.02 -11.11 1.14
N ARG A 61 5.91 -10.39 0.03
CA ARG A 61 6.02 -8.93 -0.03
C ARG A 61 4.69 -8.34 -0.45
N CYS A 62 4.25 -7.31 0.24
CA CYS A 62 3.01 -6.61 -0.08
C CYS A 62 3.28 -5.13 -0.37
N SER A 63 2.45 -4.51 -1.21
CA SER A 63 2.50 -3.07 -1.46
C SER A 63 2.21 -2.25 -0.20
N CYS A 64 1.49 -2.82 0.77
CA CYS A 64 1.20 -2.12 2.02
C CYS A 64 2.46 -1.74 2.79
N SER A 65 3.58 -2.45 2.63
CA SER A 65 4.87 -2.13 3.27
C SER A 65 5.79 -1.22 2.43
N LEU A 66 5.34 -0.74 1.26
CA LEU A 66 6.17 0.06 0.32
C LEU A 66 6.80 1.32 0.93
N HIS A 67 6.24 1.82 2.03
CA HIS A 67 6.70 3.05 2.69
C HIS A 67 7.44 2.80 4.01
N THR A 68 7.54 1.55 4.47
CA THR A 68 8.17 1.18 5.75
C THR A 68 9.39 0.30 5.50
N ASP A 69 9.17 -0.93 5.06
CA ASP A 69 10.21 -1.88 4.70
C ASP A 69 9.74 -2.76 3.54
N TYR A 70 10.47 -2.71 2.44
CA TYR A 70 10.13 -3.53 1.27
C TYR A 70 10.69 -4.96 1.39
N ALA A 71 10.81 -5.42 2.64
CA ALA A 71 11.32 -6.72 2.98
C ALA A 71 10.23 -7.78 2.84
N GLU A 72 10.68 -9.03 2.79
CA GLU A 72 9.81 -10.18 2.82
C GLU A 72 9.42 -10.48 4.26
N HIS A 73 8.13 -10.69 4.48
CA HIS A 73 7.55 -10.84 5.81
C HIS A 73 6.86 -12.17 5.95
N ARG A 74 7.16 -12.87 7.05
CA ARG A 74 6.42 -14.05 7.46
C ARG A 74 5.26 -13.66 8.35
N SER A 75 4.08 -14.17 8.06
CA SER A 75 2.89 -13.91 8.86
C SER A 75 2.01 -15.13 8.99
N ILE A 76 1.50 -15.34 10.20
CA ILE A 76 0.59 -16.44 10.55
C ILE A 76 -0.66 -15.82 11.20
N PHE A 77 -1.82 -16.22 10.71
CA PHE A 77 -3.12 -15.76 11.18
C PHE A 77 -4.02 -16.95 11.47
N ARG A 78 -4.93 -16.81 12.44
CA ARG A 78 -6.02 -17.78 12.62
C ARG A 78 -6.83 -17.86 11.33
N ASN A 79 -7.21 -19.07 10.93
CA ASN A 79 -8.11 -19.29 9.81
C ASN A 79 -9.54 -18.92 10.24
N HIS A 80 -9.79 -17.63 10.39
CA HIS A 80 -11.04 -17.07 10.87
C HIS A 80 -11.34 -15.79 10.07
N CYS A 81 -12.54 -15.69 9.51
CA CYS A 81 -12.96 -14.47 8.84
C CYS A 81 -13.65 -13.52 9.83
N PRO A 82 -13.07 -12.34 10.13
CA PRO A 82 -13.67 -11.40 11.07
C PRO A 82 -14.97 -10.76 10.54
N PHE A 83 -15.30 -10.86 9.24
CA PHE A 83 -16.55 -10.31 8.70
C PHE A 83 -17.74 -11.24 8.92
N CYS A 84 -17.60 -12.54 8.63
CA CYS A 84 -18.70 -13.51 8.77
C CYS A 84 -18.61 -14.39 10.02
N GLY A 85 -17.51 -14.30 10.80
CA GLY A 85 -17.34 -15.02 12.06
C GLY A 85 -17.08 -16.52 11.90
N ARG A 86 -16.76 -17.01 10.70
CA ARG A 86 -16.53 -18.42 10.42
C ARG A 86 -15.05 -18.77 10.50
N ASP A 87 -14.75 -19.93 11.06
CA ASP A 87 -13.42 -20.55 11.04
C ASP A 87 -13.24 -21.46 9.80
N GLY A 88 -12.00 -21.69 9.37
CA GLY A 88 -11.67 -22.60 8.26
C GLY A 88 -12.02 -22.09 6.86
N VAL A 89 -12.31 -20.80 6.70
CA VAL A 89 -12.86 -20.22 5.46
C VAL A 89 -11.86 -19.39 4.64
N LEU A 90 -10.67 -19.12 5.17
CA LEU A 90 -9.65 -18.38 4.44
C LEU A 90 -8.93 -19.31 3.46
N ARG A 91 -8.80 -18.83 2.21
CA ARG A 91 -8.00 -19.45 1.15
C ARG A 91 -7.03 -18.43 0.55
N TYR A 92 -5.95 -18.92 -0.03
CA TYR A 92 -5.05 -18.06 -0.81
C TYR A 92 -5.64 -17.83 -2.21
N GLU A 93 -5.56 -16.59 -2.69
CA GLU A 93 -5.88 -16.24 -4.07
C GLU A 93 -4.83 -15.27 -4.62
N GLU A 94 -4.43 -15.49 -5.87
CA GLU A 94 -3.51 -14.64 -6.62
C GLU A 94 -4.04 -14.52 -8.05
N GLY A 95 -4.02 -13.32 -8.61
CA GLY A 95 -4.63 -13.06 -9.91
C GLY A 95 -4.03 -11.85 -10.62
N PRO A 96 -4.38 -11.63 -11.90
CA PRO A 96 -3.82 -10.54 -12.72
C PRO A 96 -4.11 -9.15 -12.14
N THR A 97 -5.18 -9.01 -11.35
CA THR A 97 -5.57 -7.78 -10.66
C THR A 97 -4.94 -7.65 -9.26
N CYS A 98 -4.42 -8.74 -8.70
CA CYS A 98 -3.71 -8.76 -7.41
C CYS A 98 -2.49 -9.72 -7.49
N PRO A 99 -1.37 -9.25 -8.05
CA PRO A 99 -0.15 -10.05 -8.15
C PRO A 99 0.52 -10.28 -6.78
N GLU A 100 0.05 -9.63 -5.72
CA GLU A 100 0.65 -9.76 -4.38
C GLU A 100 0.19 -11.00 -3.63
N GLY A 101 -0.91 -11.62 -4.11
CA GLY A 101 -1.64 -12.62 -3.35
C GLY A 101 -2.42 -12.03 -2.17
N MET A 102 -3.52 -12.68 -1.81
CA MET A 102 -4.39 -12.26 -0.71
C MET A 102 -5.02 -13.47 -0.01
N TRP A 103 -5.41 -13.25 1.25
CA TRP A 103 -6.30 -14.17 1.94
C TRP A 103 -7.73 -13.80 1.63
N VAL A 104 -8.50 -14.71 1.07
CA VAL A 104 -9.91 -14.48 0.70
C VAL A 104 -10.80 -15.41 1.51
N CYS A 105 -11.90 -14.87 2.03
CA CYS A 105 -12.94 -15.67 2.65
C CYS A 105 -13.81 -16.34 1.58
N SER A 106 -13.87 -17.67 1.56
CA SER A 106 -14.72 -18.44 0.64
C SER A 106 -16.22 -18.25 0.83
N HIS A 107 -16.65 -17.57 1.90
CA HIS A 107 -18.07 -17.40 2.24
C HIS A 107 -18.63 -16.00 2.00
N CYS A 108 -17.86 -14.96 2.29
CA CYS A 108 -18.31 -13.56 2.19
C CYS A 108 -17.45 -12.71 1.26
N ASP A 109 -16.50 -13.33 0.56
CA ASP A 109 -15.61 -12.69 -0.41
C ASP A 109 -14.74 -11.56 0.15
N ALA A 110 -14.63 -11.49 1.49
CA ALA A 110 -13.74 -10.55 2.15
C ALA A 110 -12.29 -10.93 1.86
N ASP A 111 -11.51 -9.96 1.39
CA ASP A 111 -10.11 -10.09 1.06
C ASP A 111 -9.22 -9.36 2.07
N PHE A 112 -8.05 -9.95 2.35
CA PHE A 112 -7.09 -9.42 3.29
C PHE A 112 -5.69 -9.48 2.71
N CYS A 113 -4.90 -8.44 2.99
CA CYS A 113 -3.48 -8.40 2.67
C CYS A 113 -2.78 -9.65 3.23
N LEU A 114 -2.04 -10.34 2.35
CA LEU A 114 -1.28 -11.55 2.66
C LEU A 114 -0.42 -11.38 3.92
N VAL A 115 0.32 -10.27 4.00
CA VAL A 115 1.33 -10.00 5.04
C VAL A 115 0.71 -9.39 6.29
N HIS A 116 -0.14 -8.39 6.16
CA HIS A 116 -0.64 -7.64 7.33
C HIS A 116 -1.98 -8.15 7.86
N GLY A 117 -2.69 -8.99 7.10
CA GLY A 117 -4.03 -9.44 7.44
C GLY A 117 -5.08 -8.32 7.44
N LYS A 118 -4.75 -7.13 6.90
CA LYS A 118 -5.66 -5.99 6.82
C LYS A 118 -6.62 -6.17 5.64
N SER A 119 -7.91 -5.96 5.85
CA SER A 119 -8.91 -6.01 4.77
C SER A 119 -8.83 -4.81 3.83
N HIS A 120 -9.14 -5.00 2.55
CA HIS A 120 -9.19 -3.91 1.55
C HIS A 120 -10.55 -3.18 1.51
N THR A 121 -11.09 -2.84 2.69
CA THR A 121 -12.36 -2.10 2.82
C THR A 121 -12.17 -0.79 3.57
N SER A 122 -13.12 0.14 3.44
CA SER A 122 -13.09 1.43 4.14
C SER A 122 -13.17 1.29 5.67
N ARG A 123 -13.83 0.24 6.17
CA ARG A 123 -13.89 -0.13 7.59
C ARG A 123 -12.99 -1.32 7.85
N ALA A 124 -11.68 -1.04 7.86
CA ALA A 124 -10.65 -2.07 7.94
C ALA A 124 -10.88 -3.01 9.14
N ARG A 125 -10.98 -4.31 8.85
CA ARG A 125 -10.82 -5.39 9.83
C ARG A 125 -9.48 -6.06 9.61
N TYR A 126 -8.99 -6.71 10.66
CA TYR A 126 -7.70 -7.39 10.65
C TYR A 126 -7.91 -8.85 11.01
N LEU A 127 -7.16 -9.73 10.34
CA LEU A 127 -7.02 -11.11 10.76
C LEU A 127 -6.30 -11.16 12.12
N THR A 128 -6.73 -12.09 12.97
CA THR A 128 -6.10 -12.33 14.26
C THR A 128 -4.82 -13.13 14.06
N ARG A 129 -3.72 -12.70 14.67
CA ARG A 129 -2.46 -13.46 14.68
C ARG A 129 -2.69 -14.82 15.39
N TYR A 130 -2.11 -15.88 14.85
CA TYR A 130 -2.16 -17.23 15.43
C TYR A 130 -1.10 -17.39 16.52
#